data_AF-I1L1R2-F1
#
_entry.id   AF-I1L1R2-F1
#
_cell.length_a   1.000
_cell.length_b   1.000
_cell.length_c   1.000
_cell.angle_alpha   90.00
_cell.angle_beta   90.00
_cell.angle_gamma   90.00
#
_symmetry.space_group_name_H-M   'P 1'
#
loop_
_entity.id
_entity.type
_entity.pdbx_description
1 polymer ?
#
loop_
_entity_poly.entity_id
_entity_poly.type
_entity_poly.pdbx_seq_one_letter_code
_entity_poly.pdbx_strand_id
1 'polypeptide(L)'
;MASNLIRVSTSLVLVVLVALTVQIFYISPIDPVLLDIKPAPSTKDNQLQNIIKLGEGLLKEPEDVVVDKEGTLYTATRDGWIKRLRRNNGKWENWKHIDSHTLLGIATAKEGGLIVCDTSKGLLKVTEEDGFSVLVSHVNGSQLRYRCLRHWLEGANKGTTDIFIENLPGAPDNINLAPDGSFWIALIQLTSEGFEFVHNYKITKHLVASFPRLINLVNGCKKKATVVNVATNGRIIRKLDDSDGKVINFVTSAVEFEDHLYLGSLNSNFVGKLPLYSA
;
A
#
# COMPACT_ATOMS: atom_id res chain seq x y z
N MET A 1 -26.37 52.67 12.80
CA MET A 1 -26.16 51.69 11.70
C MET A 1 -24.92 50.82 11.91
N ALA A 2 -23.74 51.39 12.19
CA ALA A 2 -22.50 50.61 12.39
C ALA A 2 -22.53 49.59 13.56
N SER A 3 -23.16 49.91 14.70
CA SER A 3 -23.24 49.01 15.87
C SER A 3 -24.07 47.74 15.63
N ASN A 4 -25.17 47.85 14.87
CA ASN A 4 -26.00 46.71 14.49
C ASN A 4 -25.30 45.83 13.44
N LEU A 5 -24.54 46.43 12.53
CA LEU A 5 -23.74 45.69 11.56
C LEU A 5 -22.61 44.89 12.23
N ILE A 6 -21.92 45.51 13.21
CA ILE A 6 -20.89 44.84 14.01
C ILE A 6 -21.50 43.67 14.81
N ARG A 7 -22.65 43.87 15.48
CA ARG A 7 -23.33 42.80 16.24
C ARG A 7 -23.82 41.63 15.38
N VAL A 8 -24.34 41.92 14.19
CA VAL A 8 -24.77 40.86 13.25
C VAL A 8 -23.56 40.09 12.72
N SER A 9 -22.46 40.79 12.42
CA SER A 9 -21.22 40.15 11.98
C SER A 9 -20.59 39.26 13.06
N THR A 10 -20.57 39.68 14.32
CA THR A 10 -20.03 38.87 15.43
C THR A 10 -20.91 37.67 15.75
N SER A 11 -22.24 37.82 15.71
CA SER A 11 -23.17 36.69 15.88
C SER A 11 -23.05 35.66 14.76
N LEU A 12 -22.89 36.11 13.51
CA LEU A 12 -22.67 35.19 12.37
C LEU A 12 -21.35 34.43 12.52
N VAL A 13 -20.26 35.12 12.91
CA VAL A 13 -18.97 34.48 13.18
C VAL A 13 -19.09 33.43 14.29
N LEU A 14 -19.79 33.76 15.38
CA LEU A 14 -20.00 32.81 16.48
C LEU A 14 -20.78 31.58 16.03
N VAL A 15 -21.87 31.76 15.27
CA VAL A 15 -22.67 30.65 14.75
C VAL A 15 -21.83 29.76 13.82
N VAL A 16 -21.02 30.35 12.95
CA VAL A 16 -20.10 29.60 12.08
C VAL A 16 -19.07 28.83 12.91
N LEU A 17 -18.49 29.43 13.94
CA LEU A 17 -17.52 28.75 14.82
C LEU A 17 -18.15 27.59 15.58
N VAL A 18 -19.38 27.77 16.10
CA VAL A 18 -20.12 26.70 16.78
C VAL A 18 -20.45 25.57 15.80
N ALA A 19 -20.95 25.90 14.60
CA ALA A 19 -21.26 24.92 13.57
C ALA A 19 -20.01 24.12 13.15
N LEU A 20 -18.86 24.78 12.96
CA LEU A 20 -17.59 24.13 12.66
C LEU A 20 -17.12 23.23 13.81
N THR A 21 -17.26 23.67 15.05
CA THR A 21 -16.90 22.88 16.24
C THR A 21 -17.77 21.62 16.32
N VAL A 22 -19.09 21.76 16.13
CA VAL A 22 -20.00 20.61 16.09
C VAL A 22 -19.64 19.66 14.96
N GLN A 23 -19.38 20.20 13.76
CA GLN A 23 -19.00 19.39 12.59
C GLN A 23 -17.71 18.58 12.80
N ILE A 24 -16.69 19.20 13.40
CA ILE A 24 -15.37 18.58 13.60
C ILE A 24 -15.41 17.55 14.74
N PHE A 25 -16.03 17.88 15.87
CA PHE A 25 -15.93 17.04 17.06
C PHE A 25 -17.07 16.03 17.23
N TYR A 26 -18.27 16.33 16.73
CA TYR A 26 -19.45 15.50 16.97
C TYR A 26 -19.98 14.81 15.71
N ILE A 27 -19.76 15.39 14.53
CA ILE A 27 -20.23 14.83 13.23
C ILE A 27 -19.07 14.19 12.44
N SER A 28 -17.85 14.17 13.00
CA SER A 28 -16.72 13.53 12.33
C SER A 28 -17.04 12.08 11.97
N PRO A 29 -16.73 11.65 10.73
CA PRO A 29 -16.98 10.28 10.27
C PRO A 29 -16.00 9.24 10.83
N ILE A 30 -14.99 9.68 11.60
CA ILE A 30 -13.90 8.85 12.10
C ILE A 30 -13.73 8.95 13.61
N ASP A 31 -13.24 7.86 14.23
CA ASP A 31 -12.65 7.84 15.57
C ASP A 31 -11.11 7.79 15.44
N PRO A 32 -10.39 8.92 15.61
CA PRO A 32 -8.98 9.00 15.29
C PRO A 32 -8.08 8.36 16.34
N VAL A 33 -7.36 7.32 15.92
CA VAL A 33 -6.20 6.76 16.63
C VAL A 33 -4.99 7.64 16.37
N LEU A 34 -4.20 8.01 17.38
CA LEU A 34 -2.95 8.76 17.18
C LEU A 34 -1.87 7.83 16.62
N LEU A 35 -1.08 8.33 15.67
CA LEU A 35 0.06 7.61 15.11
C LEU A 35 1.30 8.49 15.33
N ASP A 36 2.23 8.03 16.17
CA ASP A 36 3.53 8.67 16.35
C ASP A 36 4.45 8.28 15.19
N ILE A 37 4.56 9.16 14.19
CA ILE A 37 5.40 8.92 13.02
C ILE A 37 6.76 9.58 13.30
N LYS A 38 7.75 8.76 13.66
CA LYS A 38 9.14 9.23 13.75
C LYS A 38 9.66 9.60 12.35
N PRO A 39 10.42 10.70 12.20
CA PRO A 39 11.01 11.05 10.93
C PRO A 39 11.90 9.91 10.43
N ALA A 40 11.70 9.52 9.16
CA ALA A 40 12.56 8.56 8.50
C ALA A 40 14.00 9.10 8.40
N PRO A 41 15.04 8.25 8.51
CA PRO A 41 16.38 8.62 8.07
C PRO A 41 16.35 9.15 6.63
N SER A 42 16.87 10.35 6.45
CA SER A 42 16.64 11.25 5.31
C SER A 42 17.57 11.04 4.12
N THR A 43 18.39 9.99 4.11
CA THR A 43 19.23 9.71 2.95
C THR A 43 18.35 9.28 1.78
N LYS A 44 18.27 10.16 0.78
CA LYS A 44 17.68 9.92 -0.54
C LYS A 44 18.73 9.22 -1.39
N ASP A 45 18.37 8.11 -2.02
CA ASP A 45 19.28 7.32 -2.86
C ASP A 45 18.78 7.27 -4.31
N ASN A 46 17.47 7.46 -4.54
CA ASN A 46 16.83 7.54 -5.85
C ASN A 46 17.10 6.33 -6.77
N GLN A 47 17.53 5.19 -6.21
CA GLN A 47 17.86 4.00 -6.99
C GLN A 47 16.67 3.47 -7.79
N LEU A 48 15.43 3.71 -7.34
CA LEU A 48 14.23 3.29 -8.07
C LEU A 48 14.01 4.09 -9.37
N GLN A 49 14.76 5.16 -9.62
CA GLN A 49 14.74 5.85 -10.91
C GLN A 49 15.43 5.04 -12.03
N ASN A 50 16.20 4.00 -11.69
CA ASN A 50 16.94 3.16 -12.64
C ASN A 50 16.17 1.88 -13.03
N ILE A 51 14.86 1.84 -12.79
CA ILE A 51 14.05 0.67 -13.11
C ILE A 51 13.84 0.50 -14.62
N ILE A 52 13.82 -0.76 -15.04
CA ILE A 52 13.33 -1.19 -16.34
C ILE A 52 11.80 -1.31 -16.24
N LYS A 53 11.08 -0.71 -17.19
CA LYS A 53 9.61 -0.75 -17.22
C LYS A 53 9.12 -1.94 -18.02
N LEU A 54 8.53 -2.92 -17.35
CA LEU A 54 7.96 -4.11 -17.98
C LEU A 54 6.49 -3.88 -18.31
N GLY A 55 6.15 -3.93 -19.60
CA GLY A 55 4.75 -3.80 -20.05
C GLY A 55 4.18 -2.40 -19.97
N GLU A 56 5.00 -1.36 -20.14
CA GLU A 56 4.54 0.04 -20.17
C GLU A 56 3.39 0.25 -21.15
N GLY A 57 2.28 0.78 -20.62
CA GLY A 57 1.04 1.00 -21.35
C GLY A 57 0.11 -0.21 -21.44
N LEU A 58 0.53 -1.40 -21.00
CA LEU A 58 -0.25 -2.65 -21.08
C LEU A 58 -0.94 -3.03 -19.77
N LEU A 59 -0.50 -2.45 -18.65
CA LEU A 59 -0.99 -2.73 -17.32
C LEU A 59 -1.77 -1.52 -16.80
N LYS A 60 -2.92 -1.77 -16.18
CA LYS A 60 -3.70 -0.72 -15.52
C LYS A 60 -3.45 -0.78 -14.03
N GLU A 61 -2.57 0.09 -13.53
CA GLU A 61 -2.32 0.26 -12.09
C GLU A 61 -2.02 -1.10 -11.40
N PRO A 62 -0.92 -1.78 -11.77
CA PRO A 62 -0.55 -3.07 -11.17
C PRO A 62 -0.30 -2.93 -9.67
N GLU A 63 -1.03 -3.69 -8.84
CA GLU A 63 -1.02 -3.56 -7.38
C GLU A 63 0.10 -4.40 -6.74
N ASP A 64 -0.01 -5.72 -6.83
CA ASP A 64 1.01 -6.65 -6.35
C ASP A 64 1.67 -7.35 -7.52
N VAL A 65 2.88 -7.82 -7.29
CA VAL A 65 3.66 -8.59 -8.25
C VAL A 65 4.18 -9.81 -7.55
N VAL A 66 4.07 -10.97 -8.19
CA VAL A 66 4.71 -12.21 -7.71
C VAL A 66 5.37 -12.92 -8.89
N VAL A 67 6.44 -13.64 -8.61
CA VAL A 67 7.13 -14.48 -9.60
C VAL A 67 7.03 -15.93 -9.15
N ASP A 68 6.56 -16.81 -10.03
CA ASP A 68 6.56 -18.26 -9.75
C ASP A 68 7.94 -18.87 -9.92
N LYS A 69 8.08 -20.17 -9.58
CA LYS A 69 9.37 -20.87 -9.60
C LYS A 69 9.93 -21.00 -11.02
N GLU A 70 9.06 -20.92 -12.02
CA GLU A 70 9.38 -20.98 -13.44
C GLU A 70 9.80 -19.60 -14.00
N GLY A 71 9.73 -18.54 -13.18
CA GLY A 71 10.05 -17.17 -13.57
C GLY A 71 8.92 -16.48 -14.33
N THR A 72 7.69 -16.99 -14.28
CA THR A 72 6.51 -16.28 -14.78
C THR A 72 6.11 -15.23 -13.76
N LEU A 73 6.02 -14.00 -14.21
CA LEU A 73 5.60 -12.88 -13.38
C LEU A 73 4.09 -12.70 -13.49
N TYR A 74 3.41 -12.51 -12.37
CA TYR A 74 1.98 -12.21 -12.31
C TYR A 74 1.77 -10.87 -11.63
N THR A 75 0.71 -10.17 -12.02
CA THR A 75 0.27 -8.95 -11.35
C THR A 75 -1.23 -8.80 -11.40
N ALA A 76 -1.82 -8.31 -10.31
CA ALA A 76 -3.22 -7.93 -10.26
C ALA A 76 -3.39 -6.47 -10.69
N THR A 77 -4.21 -6.21 -11.70
CA THR A 77 -4.45 -4.88 -12.24
C THR A 77 -5.85 -4.36 -11.89
N ARG A 78 -6.00 -3.03 -11.81
CA ARG A 78 -7.26 -2.37 -11.40
C ARG A 78 -8.41 -2.50 -12.41
N ASP A 79 -8.14 -3.03 -13.60
CA ASP A 79 -9.16 -3.47 -14.56
C ASP A 79 -9.70 -4.89 -14.27
N GLY A 80 -9.32 -5.51 -13.15
CA GLY A 80 -9.84 -6.80 -12.70
C GLY A 80 -9.18 -8.02 -13.32
N TRP A 81 -8.11 -7.81 -14.09
CA TRP A 81 -7.28 -8.88 -14.61
C TRP A 81 -6.16 -9.25 -13.63
N ILE A 82 -5.89 -10.54 -13.53
CA ILE A 82 -4.55 -11.04 -13.26
C ILE A 82 -3.87 -11.18 -14.61
N LYS A 83 -2.80 -10.42 -14.82
CA LYS A 83 -1.96 -10.49 -16.02
C LYS A 83 -0.69 -11.25 -15.70
N ARG A 84 -0.15 -11.96 -16.70
CA ARG A 84 1.12 -12.69 -16.55
C ARG A 84 2.09 -12.38 -17.67
N LEU A 85 3.38 -12.43 -17.36
CA LEU A 85 4.50 -12.31 -18.29
C LEU A 85 5.33 -13.58 -18.20
N ARG A 86 5.27 -14.43 -19.23
CA ARG A 86 6.07 -15.64 -19.28
C ARG A 86 7.48 -15.35 -19.78
N ARG A 87 8.47 -15.98 -19.15
CA ARG A 87 9.90 -15.83 -19.49
C ARG A 87 10.22 -16.24 -20.93
N ASN A 88 9.49 -17.21 -21.49
CA ASN A 88 9.76 -17.78 -22.81
C ASN A 88 9.32 -16.89 -23.99
N ASN A 89 8.29 -16.06 -23.82
CA ASN A 89 7.73 -15.26 -24.90
C ASN A 89 7.89 -13.75 -24.70
N GLY A 90 8.18 -13.30 -23.46
CA GLY A 90 8.33 -11.89 -23.13
C GLY A 90 7.07 -11.06 -23.36
N LYS A 91 5.90 -11.70 -23.49
CA LYS A 91 4.61 -11.04 -23.76
C LYS A 91 3.70 -11.09 -22.55
N TRP A 92 3.04 -9.97 -22.30
CA TRP A 92 1.98 -9.87 -21.32
C TRP A 92 0.70 -10.51 -21.83
N GLU A 93 0.11 -11.36 -21.01
CA GLU A 93 -1.14 -12.08 -21.28
C GLU A 93 -2.17 -11.71 -20.21
N ASN A 94 -3.41 -11.48 -20.64
CA ASN A 94 -4.57 -11.47 -19.74
C ASN A 94 -4.83 -12.91 -19.30
N TRP A 95 -4.44 -13.27 -18.08
CA TRP A 95 -4.50 -14.66 -17.63
C TRP A 95 -5.87 -15.03 -17.07
N LYS A 96 -6.34 -14.32 -16.04
CA LYS A 96 -7.63 -14.58 -15.37
C LYS A 96 -8.35 -13.28 -15.04
N HIS A 97 -9.65 -13.23 -15.28
CA HIS A 97 -10.49 -12.08 -14.97
C HIS A 97 -11.32 -12.36 -13.71
N ILE A 98 -11.17 -11.53 -12.68
CA ILE A 98 -11.89 -11.65 -11.39
C ILE A 98 -13.02 -10.59 -11.30
N ASP A 99 -13.12 -9.71 -12.31
CA ASP A 99 -14.10 -8.62 -12.39
C ASP A 99 -14.17 -7.82 -11.08
N SER A 100 -13.03 -7.23 -10.72
CA SER A 100 -12.86 -6.52 -9.47
C SER A 100 -11.80 -5.43 -9.58
N HIS A 101 -12.15 -4.23 -9.14
CA HIS A 101 -11.19 -3.13 -9.04
C HIS A 101 -10.46 -3.12 -7.68
N THR A 102 -10.75 -4.09 -6.81
CA THR A 102 -10.26 -4.13 -5.42
C THR A 102 -9.34 -5.31 -5.14
N LEU A 103 -8.68 -5.84 -6.18
CA LEU A 103 -7.59 -6.80 -6.01
C LEU A 103 -6.41 -6.13 -5.30
N LEU A 104 -5.86 -6.80 -4.30
CA LEU A 104 -4.68 -6.36 -3.55
C LEU A 104 -3.59 -7.42 -3.67
N GLY A 105 -2.97 -7.80 -2.56
CA GLY A 105 -1.87 -8.77 -2.51
C GLY A 105 -2.15 -10.11 -3.20
N ILE A 106 -1.14 -10.64 -3.86
CA ILE A 106 -1.13 -11.94 -4.53
C ILE A 106 0.07 -12.76 -4.07
N ALA A 107 -0.09 -14.07 -3.93
CA ALA A 107 1.00 -14.97 -3.57
C ALA A 107 0.91 -16.28 -4.35
N THR A 108 2.04 -16.89 -4.68
CA THR A 108 2.04 -18.23 -5.27
C THR A 108 1.53 -19.27 -4.28
N ALA A 109 0.59 -20.11 -4.70
CA ALA A 109 0.12 -21.23 -3.89
C ALA A 109 1.07 -22.43 -4.00
N LYS A 110 1.25 -23.18 -2.91
CA LYS A 110 2.14 -24.37 -2.87
C LYS A 110 1.74 -25.46 -3.88
N GLU A 111 0.45 -25.59 -4.15
CA GLU A 111 -0.13 -26.58 -5.07
C GLU A 111 -0.24 -26.05 -6.52
N GLY A 112 0.32 -24.87 -6.81
CA GLY A 112 0.17 -24.18 -8.08
C GLY A 112 -0.99 -23.18 -8.09
N GLY A 113 -0.90 -22.21 -9.01
CA GLY A 113 -1.81 -21.06 -9.06
C GLY A 113 -1.45 -19.97 -8.05
N LEU A 114 -2.39 -19.05 -7.83
CA LEU A 114 -2.21 -17.90 -6.94
C LEU A 114 -3.26 -17.90 -5.83
N ILE A 115 -2.87 -17.35 -4.68
CA ILE A 115 -3.77 -16.81 -3.67
C ILE A 115 -3.90 -15.32 -3.94
N VAL A 116 -5.12 -14.79 -3.99
CA VAL A 116 -5.39 -13.38 -4.31
C VAL A 116 -6.29 -12.79 -3.24
N CYS A 117 -5.90 -11.65 -2.70
CA CYS A 117 -6.71 -10.87 -1.78
C CYS A 117 -7.61 -9.90 -2.55
N ASP A 118 -8.90 -9.91 -2.26
CA ASP A 118 -9.86 -8.95 -2.78
C ASP A 118 -10.65 -8.35 -1.61
N THR A 119 -10.72 -7.01 -1.51
CA THR A 119 -11.43 -6.39 -0.37
C THR A 119 -12.94 -6.59 -0.40
N SER A 120 -13.51 -6.83 -1.59
CA SER A 120 -14.94 -7.07 -1.78
C SER A 120 -15.30 -8.56 -1.70
N LYS A 121 -14.46 -9.44 -2.27
CA LYS A 121 -14.75 -10.89 -2.41
C LYS A 121 -14.07 -11.76 -1.35
N GLY A 122 -13.01 -11.28 -0.70
CA GLY A 122 -12.23 -12.01 0.30
C GLY A 122 -10.95 -12.63 -0.27
N LEU A 123 -10.48 -13.71 0.35
CA LEU A 123 -9.31 -14.47 -0.08
C LEU A 123 -9.73 -15.48 -1.15
N LEU A 124 -9.05 -15.46 -2.29
CA LEU A 124 -9.36 -16.26 -3.47
C LEU A 124 -8.21 -17.23 -3.80
N LYS A 125 -8.52 -18.41 -4.33
CA LYS A 125 -7.56 -19.29 -5.01
C LYS A 125 -7.82 -19.18 -6.51
N VAL A 126 -6.80 -18.89 -7.30
CA VAL A 126 -6.86 -18.69 -8.75
C VAL A 126 -5.98 -19.74 -9.42
N THR A 127 -6.57 -20.58 -10.27
CA THR A 127 -5.88 -21.70 -10.94
C THR A 127 -6.10 -21.65 -12.45
N GLU A 128 -5.25 -22.35 -13.21
CA GLU A 128 -5.41 -22.46 -14.66
C GLU A 128 -6.75 -23.12 -15.01
N GLU A 129 -7.16 -24.15 -14.26
CA GLU A 129 -8.33 -24.98 -14.53
C GLU A 129 -9.65 -24.33 -14.06
N ASP A 130 -9.70 -23.85 -12.82
CA ASP A 130 -10.97 -23.44 -12.18
C ASP A 130 -11.28 -21.96 -12.33
N GLY A 131 -10.34 -21.17 -12.85
CA GLY A 131 -10.46 -19.71 -12.86
C GLY A 131 -10.21 -19.14 -11.47
N PHE A 132 -11.24 -19.01 -10.64
CA PHE A 132 -11.08 -18.64 -9.23
C PHE A 132 -12.17 -19.22 -8.32
N SER A 133 -11.82 -19.45 -7.05
CA SER A 133 -12.74 -19.83 -5.97
C SER A 133 -12.49 -19.00 -4.72
N VAL A 134 -13.53 -18.75 -3.93
CA VAL A 134 -13.42 -18.01 -2.66
C VAL A 134 -13.02 -19.00 -1.55
N LEU A 135 -11.88 -18.76 -0.91
CA LEU A 135 -11.42 -19.54 0.25
C LEU A 135 -12.06 -19.02 1.55
N VAL A 136 -12.01 -17.71 1.76
CA VAL A 136 -12.49 -17.07 3.01
C VAL A 136 -13.00 -15.67 2.70
N SER A 137 -14.24 -15.36 3.06
CA SER A 137 -14.80 -14.00 2.95
C SER A 137 -15.05 -13.33 4.30
N HIS A 138 -15.22 -14.12 5.38
CA HIS A 138 -15.55 -13.63 6.72
C HIS A 138 -14.76 -14.39 7.79
N VAL A 139 -14.42 -13.70 8.88
CA VAL A 139 -13.86 -14.29 10.12
C VAL A 139 -14.69 -13.75 11.29
N ASN A 140 -15.24 -14.66 12.11
CA ASN A 140 -16.10 -14.31 13.25
C ASN A 140 -17.28 -13.37 12.88
N GLY A 141 -17.91 -13.63 11.72
CA GLY A 141 -19.03 -12.82 11.22
C GLY A 141 -18.66 -11.44 10.68
N SER A 142 -17.38 -11.06 10.72
CA SER A 142 -16.88 -9.80 10.16
C SER A 142 -16.10 -10.04 8.87
N GLN A 143 -16.26 -9.16 7.89
CA GLN A 143 -15.47 -9.19 6.66
C GLN A 143 -13.98 -8.97 6.99
N LEU A 144 -13.10 -9.63 6.24
CA LEU A 144 -11.65 -9.40 6.34
C LEU A 144 -11.35 -7.91 6.04
N ARG A 145 -10.62 -7.24 6.94
CA ARG A 145 -10.20 -5.83 6.83
C ARG A 145 -8.72 -5.69 7.16
N TYR A 146 -8.10 -4.61 6.66
CA TYR A 146 -6.68 -4.24 6.77
C TYR A 146 -6.04 -4.52 8.15
N ARG A 147 -5.18 -5.56 8.26
CA ARG A 147 -4.33 -5.81 9.45
C ARG A 147 -3.05 -6.57 9.05
N CYS A 148 -1.87 -6.01 9.38
CA CYS A 148 -0.60 -6.73 9.35
C CYS A 148 -0.29 -7.24 10.76
N LEU A 149 -0.17 -8.56 10.93
CA LEU A 149 0.15 -9.22 12.20
C LEU A 149 1.06 -10.41 11.90
N ARG A 150 2.03 -10.69 12.78
CA ARG A 150 2.82 -11.93 12.68
C ARG A 150 2.12 -13.01 13.50
N HIS A 151 1.90 -14.16 12.89
CA HIS A 151 1.35 -15.34 13.55
C HIS A 151 2.38 -16.46 13.57
N TRP A 152 2.63 -17.04 14.75
CA TRP A 152 3.63 -18.07 14.94
C TRP A 152 3.06 -19.46 14.63
N LEU A 153 3.56 -20.11 13.59
CA LEU A 153 3.12 -21.46 13.20
C LEU A 153 3.81 -22.57 14.01
N GLU A 154 5.04 -22.31 14.48
CA GLU A 154 5.91 -23.28 15.16
C GLU A 154 6.73 -22.60 16.26
N GLY A 155 7.43 -23.39 17.09
CA GLY A 155 8.29 -22.91 18.17
C GLY A 155 7.55 -22.56 19.47
N ALA A 156 8.27 -21.92 20.41
CA ALA A 156 7.75 -21.62 21.75
C ALA A 156 6.53 -20.68 21.74
N ASN A 157 6.39 -19.86 20.70
CA ASN A 157 5.29 -18.91 20.55
C ASN A 157 4.13 -19.46 19.69
N LYS A 158 4.13 -20.75 19.33
CA LYS A 158 3.14 -21.37 18.43
C LYS A 158 1.70 -21.00 18.80
N GLY A 159 0.93 -20.56 17.81
CA GLY A 159 -0.47 -20.16 17.94
C GLY A 159 -0.69 -18.74 18.46
N THR A 160 0.37 -18.00 18.79
CA THR A 160 0.26 -16.61 19.22
C THR A 160 0.43 -15.64 18.04
N THR A 161 -0.03 -14.40 18.25
CA THR A 161 0.04 -13.32 17.27
C THR A 161 0.66 -12.09 17.93
N ASP A 162 1.66 -11.48 17.29
CA ASP A 162 2.33 -10.28 17.79
C ASP A 162 2.65 -9.27 16.66
N ILE A 163 3.19 -8.11 17.06
CA ILE A 163 3.60 -7.05 16.14
C ILE A 163 4.99 -7.40 15.59
N PHE A 164 5.11 -7.51 14.27
CA PHE A 164 6.36 -7.87 13.61
C PHE A 164 7.41 -6.75 13.64
N ILE A 165 6.98 -5.52 13.33
CA ILE A 165 7.82 -4.32 13.30
C ILE A 165 6.97 -3.09 13.62
N GLU A 166 7.55 -2.17 14.38
CA GLU A 166 6.96 -0.86 14.71
C GLU A 166 7.83 0.27 14.17
N ASN A 167 7.25 1.47 14.04
CA ASN A 167 7.96 2.70 13.66
C ASN A 167 8.60 2.67 12.25
N LEU A 168 7.94 2.05 11.27
CA LEU A 168 8.34 2.17 9.86
C LEU A 168 8.20 3.63 9.37
N PRO A 169 9.07 4.09 8.46
CA PRO A 169 9.07 5.47 7.95
C PRO A 169 7.90 5.80 7.00
N GLY A 170 6.93 4.90 6.87
CA GLY A 170 5.73 5.00 6.04
C GLY A 170 4.75 3.88 6.41
N ALA A 171 3.56 3.90 5.82
CA ALA A 171 2.59 2.84 6.02
C ALA A 171 2.99 1.58 5.23
N PRO A 172 3.20 0.43 5.89
CA PRO A 172 3.49 -0.80 5.17
C PRO A 172 2.29 -1.20 4.31
N ASP A 173 2.59 -1.65 3.09
CA ASP A 173 1.62 -2.32 2.21
C ASP A 173 2.01 -3.80 2.08
N ASN A 174 2.29 -4.33 0.88
CA ASN A 174 2.68 -5.73 0.72
C ASN A 174 4.07 -6.02 1.31
N ILE A 175 4.19 -7.21 1.93
CA ILE A 175 5.42 -7.79 2.51
C ILE A 175 5.75 -9.10 1.80
N ASN A 176 6.98 -9.21 1.31
CA ASN A 176 7.44 -10.39 0.57
C ASN A 176 8.75 -10.92 1.12
N LEU A 177 8.87 -12.24 1.18
CA LEU A 177 10.08 -12.93 1.61
C LEU A 177 11.16 -12.83 0.52
N ALA A 178 12.36 -12.41 0.88
CA ALA A 178 13.53 -12.47 0.03
C ALA A 178 14.20 -13.86 0.12
N PRO A 179 14.99 -14.28 -0.88
CA PRO A 179 15.65 -15.58 -0.89
C PRO A 179 16.55 -15.87 0.32
N ASP A 180 17.14 -14.83 0.92
CA ASP A 180 17.99 -14.91 2.12
C ASP A 180 17.21 -14.99 3.45
N GLY A 181 15.88 -14.96 3.39
CA GLY A 181 14.98 -14.98 4.55
C GLY A 181 14.68 -13.60 5.14
N SER A 182 15.21 -12.52 4.56
CA SER A 182 14.80 -11.14 4.87
C SER A 182 13.46 -10.79 4.20
N PHE A 183 12.93 -9.60 4.43
CA PHE A 183 11.62 -9.17 3.94
C PHE A 183 11.71 -7.86 3.17
N TRP A 184 11.17 -7.82 1.96
CA TRP A 184 10.88 -6.59 1.25
C TRP A 184 9.50 -6.07 1.63
N ILE A 185 9.43 -4.80 2.02
CA ILE A 185 8.20 -4.13 2.45
C ILE A 185 8.06 -2.84 1.65
N ALA A 186 6.95 -2.69 0.92
CA ALA A 186 6.59 -1.42 0.30
C ALA A 186 6.05 -0.45 1.35
N LEU A 187 6.49 0.81 1.27
CA LEU A 187 6.08 1.86 2.21
C LEU A 187 5.33 2.95 1.48
N ILE A 188 4.03 3.04 1.76
CA ILE A 188 3.17 4.11 1.28
C ILE A 188 3.37 5.35 2.15
N GLN A 189 3.59 6.49 1.51
CA GLN A 189 3.53 7.77 2.17
C GLN A 189 2.08 8.23 2.32
N LEU A 190 1.51 8.14 3.53
CA LEU A 190 0.13 8.59 3.76
C LEU A 190 0.01 10.12 3.71
N THR A 191 1.02 10.84 4.19
CA THR A 191 1.01 12.30 4.30
C THR A 191 2.19 12.96 3.59
N SER A 192 1.90 14.06 2.89
CA SER A 192 2.90 14.92 2.26
C SER A 192 3.91 15.43 3.29
N GLU A 193 5.15 15.64 2.84
CA GLU A 193 6.22 16.20 3.68
C GLU A 193 5.78 17.55 4.27
N GLY A 194 5.96 17.72 5.59
CA GLY A 194 5.52 18.89 6.34
C GLY A 194 4.07 18.84 6.85
N PHE A 195 3.30 17.82 6.47
CA PHE A 195 1.93 17.58 6.96
C PHE A 195 1.80 16.40 7.93
N GLU A 196 2.92 15.90 8.46
CA GLU A 196 2.96 14.78 9.40
C GLU A 196 2.16 15.08 10.68
N PHE A 197 2.06 16.37 11.05
CA PHE A 197 1.27 16.85 12.18
C PHE A 197 -0.20 16.40 12.12
N VAL A 198 -0.74 16.13 10.92
CA VAL A 198 -2.10 15.59 10.74
C VAL A 198 -2.27 14.30 11.53
N HIS A 199 -1.21 13.49 11.65
CA HIS A 199 -1.27 12.22 12.36
C HIS A 199 -1.08 12.32 13.88
N ASN A 200 -0.51 13.43 14.34
CA ASN A 200 -0.08 13.64 15.73
C ASN A 200 -1.21 14.20 16.62
N TYR A 201 -2.26 14.78 16.04
CA TYR A 201 -3.37 15.36 16.78
C TYR A 201 -4.73 14.84 16.29
N LYS A 202 -5.63 14.50 17.21
CA LYS A 202 -6.99 14.04 16.86
C LYS A 202 -7.78 15.12 16.10
N ILE A 203 -7.65 16.38 16.53
CA ILE A 203 -8.37 17.51 15.94
C ILE A 203 -8.01 17.73 14.46
N THR A 204 -6.75 17.51 14.08
CA THR A 204 -6.31 17.68 12.68
C THR A 204 -6.84 16.56 11.80
N LYS A 205 -6.97 15.34 12.32
CA LYS A 205 -7.64 14.23 11.60
C LYS A 205 -9.11 14.51 11.38
N HIS A 206 -9.81 14.98 12.41
CA HIS A 206 -11.20 15.38 12.31
C HIS A 206 -11.39 16.50 11.28
N LEU A 207 -10.57 17.56 11.36
CA LEU A 207 -10.61 18.68 10.41
C LEU A 207 -10.39 18.21 8.96
N VAL A 208 -9.34 17.43 8.70
CA VAL A 208 -9.06 16.91 7.34
C VAL A 208 -10.19 16.01 6.86
N ALA A 209 -10.74 15.14 7.71
CA ALA A 209 -11.83 14.23 7.36
C ALA A 209 -13.15 14.95 7.08
N SER A 210 -13.45 16.04 7.79
CA SER A 210 -14.64 16.86 7.59
C SER A 210 -14.60 17.68 6.30
N PHE A 211 -13.42 17.92 5.71
CA PHE A 211 -13.24 18.74 4.51
C PHE A 211 -12.47 17.98 3.43
N PRO A 212 -13.15 17.29 2.50
CA PRO A 212 -12.51 16.46 1.47
C PRO A 212 -11.46 17.17 0.62
N ARG A 213 -11.57 18.50 0.43
CA ARG A 213 -10.55 19.28 -0.29
C ARG A 213 -9.20 19.32 0.43
N LEU A 214 -9.19 19.27 1.77
CA LEU A 214 -7.96 19.24 2.57
C LEU A 214 -7.23 17.90 2.44
N ILE A 215 -7.96 16.80 2.18
CA ILE A 215 -7.36 15.48 1.95
C ILE A 215 -6.34 15.56 0.81
N ASN A 216 -6.67 16.25 -0.29
CA ASN A 216 -5.75 16.38 -1.42
C ASN A 216 -4.46 17.15 -1.09
N LEU A 217 -4.52 18.11 -0.17
CA LEU A 217 -3.35 18.89 0.25
C LEU A 217 -2.40 18.04 1.10
N VAL A 218 -2.97 17.23 1.99
CA VAL A 218 -2.18 16.43 2.94
C VAL A 218 -1.81 15.06 2.38
N ASN A 219 -2.49 14.56 1.35
CA ASN A 219 -2.25 13.24 0.78
C ASN A 219 -0.82 13.14 0.22
N GLY A 220 -0.04 12.19 0.75
CA GLY A 220 1.35 11.94 0.33
C GLY A 220 1.49 10.85 -0.72
N CYS A 221 0.43 10.09 -0.99
CA CYS A 221 0.52 8.79 -1.67
C CYS A 221 1.11 8.89 -3.09
N LYS A 222 1.03 10.06 -3.75
CA LYS A 222 1.43 10.24 -5.14
C LYS A 222 2.82 10.83 -5.35
N LYS A 223 3.59 11.09 -4.28
CA LYS A 223 4.79 11.94 -4.37
C LYS A 223 6.12 11.19 -4.39
N LYS A 224 6.15 9.95 -3.90
CA LYS A 224 7.39 9.16 -3.85
C LYS A 224 7.11 7.66 -3.93
N ALA A 225 8.14 6.90 -4.22
CA ALA A 225 8.19 5.46 -4.00
C ALA A 225 9.22 5.15 -2.91
N THR A 226 8.93 4.19 -2.03
CA THR A 226 9.89 3.70 -1.05
C THR A 226 9.65 2.22 -0.78
N VAL A 227 10.73 1.45 -0.79
CA VAL A 227 10.74 0.04 -0.38
C VAL A 227 11.91 -0.19 0.57
N VAL A 228 11.72 -1.03 1.57
CA VAL A 228 12.76 -1.38 2.54
C VAL A 228 12.96 -2.89 2.58
N ASN A 229 14.22 -3.31 2.69
CA ASN A 229 14.60 -4.68 3.00
C ASN A 229 14.89 -4.78 4.49
N VAL A 230 14.26 -5.73 5.17
CA VAL A 230 14.22 -5.83 6.63
C VAL A 230 14.65 -7.24 7.05
N ALA A 231 15.63 -7.32 7.94
CA ALA A 231 16.09 -8.58 8.53
C ALA A 231 14.99 -9.24 9.39
N THR A 232 15.14 -10.54 9.67
CA THR A 232 14.21 -11.30 10.53
C THR A 232 14.07 -10.75 11.96
N ASN A 233 15.05 -9.98 12.42
CA ASN A 233 15.03 -9.28 13.71
C ASN A 233 14.43 -7.86 13.65
N GLY A 234 13.84 -7.46 12.52
CA GLY A 234 13.22 -6.15 12.32
C GLY A 234 14.18 -5.02 11.95
N ARG A 235 15.48 -5.28 11.80
CA ARG A 235 16.46 -4.26 11.38
C ARG A 235 16.36 -3.97 9.88
N ILE A 236 16.24 -2.71 9.49
CA ILE A 236 16.34 -2.30 8.08
C ILE A 236 17.77 -2.54 7.58
N ILE A 237 17.91 -3.35 6.54
CA ILE A 237 19.18 -3.68 5.86
C ILE A 237 19.42 -2.69 4.72
N ARG A 238 18.38 -2.44 3.91
CA ARG A 238 18.45 -1.59 2.70
C ARG A 238 17.17 -0.77 2.56
N LYS A 239 17.29 0.44 2.03
CA LYS A 239 16.17 1.32 1.66
C LYS A 239 16.39 1.75 0.22
N LEU A 240 15.37 1.64 -0.62
CA LEU A 240 15.36 2.11 -2.00
C LEU A 240 14.20 3.08 -2.17
N ASP A 241 14.44 4.18 -2.87
CA ASP A 241 13.41 5.18 -3.12
C ASP A 241 13.46 5.77 -4.52
N ASP A 242 12.33 6.36 -4.92
CA ASP A 242 12.23 7.41 -5.92
C ASP A 242 11.63 8.61 -5.17
N SER A 243 12.50 9.45 -4.61
CA SER A 243 12.11 10.47 -3.61
C SER A 243 11.26 11.60 -4.18
N ASP A 244 11.32 11.85 -5.48
CA ASP A 244 10.51 12.82 -6.21
C ASP A 244 9.44 12.15 -7.09
N GLY A 245 9.40 10.80 -7.11
CA GLY A 245 8.41 10.03 -7.85
C GLY A 245 8.53 10.19 -9.36
N LYS A 246 9.74 10.51 -9.85
CA LYS A 246 10.02 10.88 -11.24
C LYS A 246 9.78 9.75 -12.24
N VAL A 247 10.10 8.52 -11.84
CA VAL A 247 9.97 7.32 -12.68
C VAL A 247 8.87 6.42 -12.15
N ILE A 248 8.81 6.22 -10.83
CA ILE A 248 7.78 5.43 -10.17
C ILE A 248 7.39 6.09 -8.84
N ASN A 249 6.10 6.06 -8.52
CA ASN A 249 5.58 6.52 -7.23
C ASN A 249 4.48 5.57 -6.77
N PHE A 250 4.07 5.68 -5.51
CA PHE A 250 3.01 4.85 -4.94
C PHE A 250 3.23 3.34 -5.17
N VAL A 251 4.46 2.89 -4.86
CA VAL A 251 4.83 1.47 -4.89
C VAL A 251 4.12 0.76 -3.75
N THR A 252 3.43 -0.32 -4.10
CA THR A 252 2.56 -1.11 -3.21
C THR A 252 3.15 -2.50 -2.94
N SER A 253 4.13 -2.93 -3.74
CA SER A 253 4.80 -4.22 -3.59
C SER A 253 6.24 -4.21 -4.08
N ALA A 254 7.04 -5.11 -3.51
CA ALA A 254 8.39 -5.41 -3.98
C ALA A 254 8.68 -6.91 -3.79
N VAL A 255 9.10 -7.60 -4.86
CA VAL A 255 9.47 -9.03 -4.84
C VAL A 255 10.85 -9.22 -5.43
N GLU A 256 11.70 -9.92 -4.71
CA GLU A 256 13.03 -10.30 -5.19
C GLU A 256 12.98 -11.66 -5.89
N PHE A 257 13.52 -11.72 -7.11
CA PHE A 257 13.68 -12.94 -7.87
C PHE A 257 14.85 -12.83 -8.84
N GLU A 258 15.75 -13.82 -8.85
CA GLU A 258 16.95 -13.89 -9.70
C GLU A 258 17.69 -12.53 -9.77
N ASP A 259 18.17 -12.02 -8.62
CA ASP A 259 18.95 -10.78 -8.50
C ASP A 259 18.25 -9.49 -8.96
N HIS A 260 16.93 -9.55 -9.15
CA HIS A 260 16.11 -8.39 -9.51
C HIS A 260 14.99 -8.17 -8.50
N LEU A 261 14.67 -6.90 -8.29
CA LEU A 261 13.51 -6.47 -7.54
C LEU A 261 12.40 -6.05 -8.51
N TYR A 262 11.25 -6.69 -8.40
CA TYR A 262 10.05 -6.40 -9.18
C TYR A 262 9.08 -5.58 -8.34
N LEU A 263 8.52 -4.52 -8.91
CA LEU A 263 7.74 -3.51 -8.20
C LEU A 263 6.34 -3.37 -8.81
N GLY A 264 5.30 -3.51 -8.00
CA GLY A 264 3.95 -3.06 -8.32
C GLY A 264 3.71 -1.62 -7.87
N SER A 265 2.94 -0.88 -8.64
CA SER A 265 2.54 0.50 -8.35
C SER A 265 1.18 0.81 -8.95
N LEU A 266 0.28 1.26 -8.08
CA LEU A 266 -1.07 1.70 -8.45
C LEU A 266 -1.10 3.04 -9.20
N ASN A 267 0.04 3.72 -9.37
CA ASN A 267 0.13 4.94 -10.19
C ASN A 267 0.93 4.72 -11.47
N SER A 268 1.28 3.48 -11.78
CA SER A 268 2.04 3.11 -12.98
C SER A 268 1.16 2.37 -13.99
N ASN A 269 1.69 2.23 -15.20
CA ASN A 269 1.14 1.37 -16.24
C ASN A 269 2.14 0.29 -16.69
N PHE A 270 3.07 -0.07 -15.80
CA PHE A 270 4.13 -1.07 -15.99
C PHE A 270 4.47 -1.73 -14.65
N VAL A 271 5.11 -2.90 -14.68
CA VAL A 271 5.82 -3.45 -13.52
C VAL A 271 7.26 -2.95 -13.56
N GLY A 272 7.76 -2.39 -12.46
CA GLY A 272 9.16 -1.96 -12.36
C GLY A 272 10.08 -3.15 -12.14
N LYS A 273 11.25 -3.18 -12.78
CA LYS A 273 12.30 -4.18 -12.57
C LYS A 273 13.63 -3.49 -12.29
N LEU A 274 14.22 -3.70 -11.12
CA LEU A 274 15.50 -3.13 -10.71
C LEU A 274 16.55 -4.24 -10.52
N PRO A 275 17.71 -4.19 -11.18
CA PRO A 275 18.86 -5.03 -10.81
C PRO A 275 19.34 -4.71 -9.39
N LEU A 276 19.41 -5.70 -8.50
CA LEU A 276 19.84 -5.49 -7.11
C LEU A 276 21.36 -5.42 -6.94
N TYR A 277 22.09 -6.05 -7.86
CA TYR A 277 23.54 -6.06 -7.93
C TYR A 277 23.98 -5.49 -9.29
N SER A 278 25.05 -4.71 -9.31
CA SER A 278 25.69 -4.30 -10.55
C SER A 278 26.27 -5.54 -11.23
N ALA A 279 26.03 -5.67 -12.54
CA ALA A 279 26.75 -6.64 -13.37
C ALA A 279 28.24 -6.28 -13.48
#